data_AF-A0A553AD18-F1
#
_entry.id   AF-A0A553AD18-F1
#
_cell.length_a   1.000
_cell.length_b   1.000
_cell.length_c   1.000
_cell.angle_alpha   90.00
_cell.angle_beta   90.00
_cell.angle_gamma   90.00
#
_symmetry.space_group_name_H-M   'P 1'
#
loop_
_entity.id
_entity.type
_entity.pdbx_description
1 polymer ?
#
loop_
_entity_poly.entity_id
_entity_poly.type
_entity_poly.pdbx_seq_one_letter_code
_entity_poly.pdbx_strand_id
1 'polypeptide(L)'
;ARDDRPWGGEDPPGVVYFYAPGRAGEHAETFLTGFDGILQVDGYTGYNRLTKPLRKGGVPIRVAHCWAHARRKLKEVFDRDGSEIA
;
A
#
# COMPACT_ATOMS: atom_id res chain seq x y z
N ALA A 1 -9.14 0.88 -1.08
CA ALA A 1 -10.35 0.12 -0.78
C ALA A 1 -10.16 -0.53 0.58
N ARG A 2 -11.19 -0.52 1.41
CA ARG A 2 -11.21 -1.18 2.71
C ARG A 2 -12.44 -2.07 2.74
N ASP A 3 -12.24 -3.34 3.02
CA ASP A 3 -13.30 -4.31 3.25
C ASP A 3 -12.80 -5.31 4.28
N ASP A 4 -13.26 -5.15 5.52
CA ASP A 4 -12.80 -5.98 6.62
C ASP A 4 -13.73 -7.16 6.92
N ARG A 5 -14.79 -7.35 6.15
CA ARG A 5 -15.76 -8.43 6.36
C ARG A 5 -15.14 -9.84 6.30
N PRO A 6 -14.17 -10.15 5.42
CA PRO A 6 -13.48 -11.44 5.44
C PRO A 6 -12.71 -11.74 6.73
N TRP A 7 -12.47 -10.74 7.57
CA TRP A 7 -11.76 -10.83 8.85
C TRP A 7 -12.65 -10.47 10.05
N GLY A 8 -13.98 -10.47 9.87
CA GLY A 8 -14.95 -10.22 10.94
C GLY A 8 -15.20 -8.75 11.27
N GLY A 9 -14.82 -7.81 10.41
CA GLY A 9 -15.18 -6.40 10.55
C GLY A 9 -16.65 -6.13 10.23
N GLU A 10 -17.29 -5.24 11.01
CA GLU A 10 -18.72 -4.90 10.88
C GLU A 10 -18.99 -3.70 9.96
N ASP A 11 -17.96 -2.89 9.69
CA ASP A 11 -18.10 -1.70 8.86
C ASP A 11 -18.36 -2.04 7.38
N PRO A 12 -19.10 -1.18 6.66
CA PRO A 12 -19.33 -1.36 5.23
C PRO A 12 -18.03 -1.22 4.41
N PRO A 13 -17.93 -1.90 3.25
CA PRO A 13 -16.80 -1.72 2.36
C PRO A 13 -16.76 -0.28 1.82
N GLY A 14 -15.57 0.28 1.69
CA GLY A 14 -15.36 1.66 1.27
C GLY A 14 -14.21 1.82 0.28
N VAL A 15 -14.38 2.76 -0.65
CA VAL A 15 -13.31 3.17 -1.58
C VAL A 15 -13.26 4.69 -1.60
N VAL A 16 -12.04 5.22 -1.48
CA VAL A 16 -11.75 6.64 -1.66
C VAL A 16 -10.66 6.73 -2.72
N TYR A 17 -10.78 7.73 -3.59
CA TYR A 17 -9.78 8.06 -4.60
C TYR A 17 -9.31 9.49 -4.39
N PHE A 18 -8.00 9.67 -4.37
CA PHE A 18 -7.36 10.98 -4.34
C PHE A 18 -6.50 11.14 -5.59
N TYR A 19 -6.54 12.34 -6.16
CA TYR A 19 -5.66 12.74 -7.26
C TYR A 19 -4.65 13.78 -6.78
N ALA A 20 -3.41 13.65 -7.23
CA ALA A 20 -2.41 14.71 -7.16
C ALA A 20 -1.52 14.68 -8.41
N PRO A 21 -1.01 15.84 -8.87
CA PRO A 21 -0.06 15.89 -9.97
C PRO A 21 1.29 15.31 -9.52
N GLY A 22 1.71 14.22 -10.15
CA GLY A 22 2.99 13.57 -9.87
C GLY A 22 2.89 12.47 -8.82
N ARG A 23 4.05 12.01 -8.36
CA ARG A 23 4.19 10.82 -7.50
C ARG A 23 4.93 11.11 -6.19
N ALA A 24 5.11 12.38 -5.82
CA ALA A 24 5.86 12.73 -4.63
C ALA A 24 5.20 12.17 -3.36
N GLY A 25 6.01 11.67 -2.42
CA GLY A 25 5.51 11.08 -1.18
C GLY A 25 4.78 12.06 -0.26
N GLU A 26 4.92 13.37 -0.49
CA GLU A 26 4.14 14.40 0.23
C GLU A 26 2.64 14.27 0.01
N HIS A 27 2.20 13.82 -1.16
CA HIS A 27 0.77 13.62 -1.42
C HIS A 27 0.21 12.52 -0.51
N ALA A 28 0.98 11.45 -0.29
CA ALA A 28 0.58 10.37 0.61
C ALA A 28 0.49 10.84 2.07
N GLU A 29 1.38 11.74 2.53
CA GLU A 29 1.26 12.36 3.86
C GLU A 29 -0.01 13.19 3.98
N THR A 30 -0.31 14.03 2.99
CA THR A 30 -1.52 14.86 2.97
C THR A 30 -2.78 14.00 3.01
N PHE A 31 -2.89 12.99 2.14
CA PHE A 31 -4.10 12.14 2.05
C PHE A 31 -4.35 11.30 3.30
N LEU A 32 -3.30 10.95 4.04
CA LEU A 32 -3.38 10.09 5.23
C LEU A 32 -3.17 10.86 6.54
N THR A 33 -3.39 12.18 6.52
CA THR A 33 -3.37 12.99 7.73
C THR A 33 -4.44 12.48 8.71
N GLY A 34 -4.04 12.22 9.95
CA GLY A 34 -4.92 11.67 10.98
C GLY A 34 -5.18 10.15 10.89
N PHE A 35 -4.71 9.46 9.85
CA PHE A 35 -4.78 8.00 9.80
C PHE A 35 -3.68 7.37 10.67
N ASP A 36 -4.08 6.44 11.53
CA ASP A 36 -3.22 5.54 12.29
C ASP A 36 -3.68 4.09 12.08
N GLY A 37 -2.74 3.14 12.10
CA GLY A 37 -3.01 1.72 11.91
C GLY A 37 -2.15 1.05 10.83
N ILE A 38 -2.71 -0.01 10.24
CA ILE A 38 -2.04 -0.81 9.20
C ILE A 38 -2.46 -0.31 7.82
N LEU A 39 -1.50 0.12 7.01
CA LEU A 39 -1.72 0.49 5.62
C LEU A 39 -1.16 -0.57 4.67
N GLN A 40 -2.02 -1.16 3.85
CA GLN A 40 -1.55 -2.04 2.79
C GLN A 40 -1.02 -1.21 1.60
N VAL A 41 0.21 -1.49 1.15
CA VAL A 41 0.88 -0.75 0.06
C VAL A 41 1.43 -1.69 -1.01
N ASP A 42 1.60 -1.17 -2.23
CA ASP A 42 2.18 -1.87 -3.38
C ASP A 42 3.71 -1.98 -3.36
N GLY A 43 4.37 -1.33 -2.40
CA GLY A 43 5.83 -1.24 -2.30
C GLY A 43 6.42 0.02 -2.94
N TYR A 44 5.60 0.99 -3.36
CA TYR A 44 6.10 2.25 -3.88
C TYR A 44 6.87 3.06 -2.82
N THR A 45 8.08 3.50 -3.15
CA THR A 45 8.98 4.25 -2.24
C THR A 45 8.43 5.59 -1.77
N GLY A 46 7.44 6.16 -2.46
CA GLY A 46 6.74 7.37 -2.01
C GLY A 46 6.11 7.22 -0.63
N TYR A 47 5.72 6.00 -0.24
CA TYR A 47 5.14 5.70 1.07
C TYR A 47 6.18 5.67 2.22
N ASN A 48 7.49 5.61 1.93
CA ASN A 48 8.53 5.53 2.96
C ASN A 48 8.52 6.74 3.92
N ARG A 49 7.92 7.86 3.52
CA ARG A 49 7.73 9.03 4.40
C ARG A 49 6.74 8.76 5.53
N LEU A 50 5.74 7.90 5.28
CA LEU A 50 4.68 7.57 6.24
C LEU A 50 5.15 6.71 7.40
N THR A 51 6.27 6.00 7.23
CA THR A 51 6.80 5.00 8.16
C THR A 51 7.93 5.54 9.03
N LYS A 52 8.33 6.80 8.84
CA LYS A 52 9.45 7.42 9.58
C LYS A 52 8.94 8.12 10.84
N PRO A 53 9.77 8.18 11.90
CA PRO A 53 9.45 8.95 13.12
C PRO A 53 9.08 10.42 12.88
N LEU A 54 9.60 11.01 11.79
CA LEU A 54 9.37 12.41 11.41
C LEU A 54 8.10 12.63 10.57
N ARG A 55 7.22 11.62 10.45
CA ARG A 55 5.97 11.74 9.71
C ARG A 55 5.15 12.93 10.23
N LYS A 56 4.64 13.75 9.31
CA LYS A 56 3.70 14.84 9.63
C LYS A 56 2.27 14.29 9.78
N GLY A 57 1.52 14.77 10.77
CA GLY A 57 0.10 14.46 10.91
C GLY A 57 -0.25 13.09 11.49
N GLY A 58 0.68 12.43 12.22
CA GLY A 58 0.41 11.19 12.96
C GLY A 58 1.68 10.49 13.44
N VAL A 59 1.52 9.34 14.10
CA VAL A 59 2.62 8.41 14.39
C VAL A 59 3.06 7.66 13.13
N PRO A 60 4.26 7.04 13.10
CA PRO A 60 4.67 6.21 11.96
C PRO A 60 3.63 5.12 11.65
N ILE A 61 3.15 5.07 10.40
CA ILE A 61 2.23 4.03 9.96
C ILE A 61 2.96 2.69 9.92
N ARG A 62 2.27 1.64 10.37
CA ARG A 62 2.66 0.26 10.12
C ARG A 62 2.21 -0.14 8.73
N VAL A 63 3.13 -0.61 7.88
CA VAL A 63 2.79 -1.01 6.51
C VAL A 63 2.67 -2.53 6.39
N ALA A 64 1.72 -2.97 5.57
CA ALA A 64 1.63 -4.34 5.07
C ALA A 64 1.90 -4.33 3.55
N HIS A 65 2.86 -5.11 3.08
CA HIS A 65 3.18 -5.15 1.65
C HIS A 65 2.24 -6.11 0.91
N CYS A 66 1.74 -5.67 -0.25
CA CYS A 66 0.79 -6.44 -1.05
C CYS A 66 1.47 -7.63 -1.76
N TRP A 67 1.10 -8.86 -1.39
CA TRP A 67 1.61 -10.09 -2.01
C TRP A 67 1.35 -10.17 -3.52
N ALA A 68 0.21 -9.64 -4.00
CA ALA A 68 -0.07 -9.61 -5.43
C ALA A 68 0.97 -8.77 -6.19
N HIS A 69 1.34 -7.62 -5.65
CA HIS A 69 2.39 -6.76 -6.22
C HIS A 69 3.76 -7.41 -6.16
N ALA A 70 4.11 -8.05 -5.04
CA ALA A 70 5.39 -8.76 -4.88
C ALA A 70 5.56 -9.90 -5.91
N ARG A 71 4.52 -10.71 -6.11
CA ARG A 71 4.57 -11.85 -7.06
C ARG A 71 4.54 -11.43 -8.53
N ARG A 72 4.03 -10.23 -8.86
CA ARG A 72 3.86 -9.80 -10.25
C ARG A 72 5.17 -9.88 -11.05
N LYS A 73 6.29 -9.44 -10.48
CA LYS A 73 7.59 -9.50 -11.17
C LYS A 73 8.11 -10.92 -11.36
N LEU A 74 7.85 -11.81 -10.41
CA LEU A 74 8.18 -13.23 -10.57
C LEU A 74 7.34 -13.87 -11.68
N LYS A 75 6.06 -13.52 -11.74
CA LYS A 75 5.15 -13.99 -12.80
C LYS A 75 5.56 -13.46 -14.17
N GLU A 76 5.93 -12.18 -14.27
CA GLU A 76 6.45 -11.59 -15.53
C GLU A 76 7.69 -12.34 -16.05
N VAL A 77 8.60 -12.73 -15.16
CA VAL A 77 9.77 -13.54 -15.53
C VAL A 77 9.36 -14.94 -15.96
N PHE A 78 8.50 -15.62 -15.20
CA PHE A 78 8.00 -16.94 -15.56
C PHE A 78 7.28 -16.96 -16.91
N ASP A 79 6.49 -15.93 -17.22
CA ASP A 79 5.80 -15.84 -18.51
C ASP A 79 6.75 -15.61 -19.69
N ARG A 80 7.90 -14.99 -19.43
CA ARG A 80 8.93 -14.72 -20.44
C ARG A 80 9.82 -15.94 -20.69
N ASP A 81 10.26 -16.58 -19.61
CA ASP A 81 11.37 -17.56 -19.65
C ASP A 81 10.91 -19.00 -19.37
N GLY A 82 9.69 -19.18 -18.85
CA GLY A 82 9.26 -20.44 -18.23
C GLY A 82 9.98 -20.71 -16.91
N SER A 83 9.85 -21.92 -16.40
CA SER A 83 10.72 -22.43 -15.34
C SER A 83 11.53 -23.59 -15.90
N GLU A 84 12.83 -23.65 -15.60
CA GLU A 84 13.64 -24.81 -15.95
C GLU A 84 13.27 -26.06 -15.13
N ILE A 85 12.49 -25.90 -14.05
CA ILE A 85 12.18 -26.94 -13.07
C ILE A 85 10.66 -27.26 -13.02
N ALA A 86 9.79 -26.38 -13.52
CA ALA A 86 8.32 -26.51 -13.45
C ALA A 86 7.67 -26.65 -14.82
#